data_AF-A0A6L6VMZ5-F1
#
_entry.id   AF-A0A6L6VMZ5-F1
#
_cell.length_a   1.000
_cell.length_b   1.000
_cell.length_c   1.000
_cell.angle_alpha   90.00
_cell.angle_beta   90.00
_cell.angle_gamma   90.00
#
_symmetry.space_group_name_H-M   'P 1'
#
loop_
_entity.id
_entity.type
_entity.pdbx_description
1 polymer ?
#
loop_
_entity_poly.entity_id
_entity_poly.type
_entity_poly.pdbx_seq_one_letter_code
_entity_poly.pdbx_strand_id
1 'polypeptide(L)'
;MTGKTENQRADIYTRITDKIIEELAAGVRPWMKPWSASNTNGRISRPLRHNGQPYSGMNVLLLWSEQMSRGFGPSMWMTFKQAIELG
;
A
#
# COMPACT_ATOMS: atom_id res chain seq x y z
N MET A 1 -11.18 -26.91 -4.64
CA MET A 1 -10.72 -25.72 -5.39
C MET A 1 -9.80 -24.85 -4.53
N THR A 2 -8.85 -25.45 -3.80
CA THR A 2 -8.12 -24.75 -2.71
C THR A 2 -6.67 -24.42 -3.08
N GLY A 3 -6.01 -25.28 -3.88
CA GLY A 3 -4.59 -25.13 -4.21
C GLY A 3 -4.23 -23.94 -5.12
N LYS A 4 -5.17 -23.42 -5.93
CA LYS A 4 -4.91 -22.25 -6.79
C LYS A 4 -4.82 -20.95 -5.98
N THR A 5 -5.63 -20.84 -4.92
CA THR A 5 -5.69 -19.64 -4.07
C THR A 5 -4.48 -19.55 -3.15
N GLU A 6 -3.98 -20.67 -2.62
CA GLU A 6 -2.73 -20.68 -1.83
C GLU A 6 -1.54 -20.22 -2.66
N ASN A 7 -1.39 -20.73 -3.88
CA ASN A 7 -0.28 -20.36 -4.74
C ASN A 7 -0.30 -18.87 -5.10
N GLN A 8 -1.48 -18.32 -5.41
CA GLN A 8 -1.64 -16.88 -5.67
C GLN A 8 -1.30 -16.00 -4.46
N ARG A 9 -1.60 -16.46 -3.23
CA ARG A 9 -1.23 -15.74 -2.01
C ARG A 9 0.28 -15.77 -1.80
N ALA A 10 0.91 -16.92 -2.03
CA ALA A 10 2.36 -17.05 -1.99
C ALA A 10 3.02 -16.08 -2.98
N ASP A 11 2.53 -16.01 -4.22
CA ASP A 11 3.04 -15.09 -5.24
C ASP A 11 2.94 -13.61 -4.83
N ILE A 12 1.85 -13.22 -4.16
CA ILE A 12 1.68 -11.86 -3.63
C ILE A 12 2.74 -11.57 -2.56
N TYR A 13 2.96 -12.48 -1.61
CA TYR A 13 3.95 -12.27 -0.56
C TYR A 13 5.38 -12.20 -1.13
N THR A 14 5.69 -13.04 -2.11
CA THR A 14 6.97 -13.02 -2.84
C THR A 14 7.17 -11.67 -3.51
N ARG A 15 6.20 -11.20 -4.29
CA ARG A 15 6.29 -9.90 -4.99
C ARG A 15 6.46 -8.72 -4.03
N ILE A 16 5.78 -8.73 -2.88
CA ILE A 16 5.95 -7.67 -1.87
C ILE A 16 7.35 -7.74 -1.26
N THR A 17 7.85 -8.94 -1.01
CA THR A 17 9.20 -9.17 -0.47
C THR A 17 10.25 -8.68 -1.44
N ASP A 18 10.13 -9.01 -2.73
CA ASP A 18 11.04 -8.55 -3.78
C ASP A 18 11.07 -7.03 -3.87
N LYS A 19 9.90 -6.38 -3.82
CA LYS A 19 9.82 -4.91 -3.80
C LYS A 19 10.53 -4.30 -2.59
N ILE A 20 10.42 -4.93 -1.42
CA ILE A 20 11.14 -4.49 -0.21
C ILE A 20 12.65 -4.68 -0.40
N ILE A 21 13.09 -5.80 -0.97
CA ILE A 21 14.51 -6.06 -1.26
C ILE A 21 15.05 -5.02 -2.25
N GLU A 22 14.31 -4.68 -3.30
CA GLU A 22 14.68 -3.64 -4.27
C GLU A 22 14.81 -2.26 -3.60
N GLU A 23 13.83 -1.85 -2.78
CA GLU A 23 13.90 -0.58 -2.05
C GLU A 23 15.11 -0.56 -1.09
N LEU A 24 15.40 -1.68 -0.40
CA LEU A 24 16.56 -1.82 0.46
C LEU A 24 17.89 -1.78 -0.31
N ALA A 25 17.95 -2.40 -1.49
CA ALA A 25 19.12 -2.36 -2.38
C ALA A 25 19.40 -0.94 -2.88
N ALA A 26 18.34 -0.13 -3.07
CA ALA A 26 18.46 1.31 -3.35
C ALA A 26 18.87 2.15 -2.11
N GLY A 27 19.16 1.51 -0.98
CA GLY A 27 19.54 2.18 0.28
C GLY A 27 18.37 2.80 1.03
N VAL A 28 17.13 2.59 0.57
CA VAL A 28 15.92 3.12 1.19
C VAL A 28 15.39 2.10 2.19
N ARG A 29 15.24 2.50 3.44
CA ARG A 29 14.54 1.70 4.45
C ARG A 29 13.05 2.04 4.39
N PRO A 30 12.18 1.16 3.85
CA PRO A 30 10.80 1.53 3.55
C PRO A 30 10.06 2.02 4.80
N TRP A 31 10.20 1.30 5.93
CA TRP A 31 9.60 1.68 7.21
C TRP A 31 10.11 2.99 7.83
N MET A 32 11.20 3.56 7.31
CA MET A 32 11.73 4.86 7.74
C MET A 32 11.62 5.95 6.67
N LYS A 33 11.08 5.64 5.48
CA LYS A 33 10.85 6.63 4.45
C LYS A 33 9.85 7.66 4.99
N PRO A 34 10.10 8.97 4.86
CA PRO A 34 9.07 9.96 5.13
C PRO A 34 8.03 9.75 4.03
N TRP A 35 6.92 9.10 4.36
CA TRP A 35 5.91 8.66 3.40
C TRP A 35 5.11 9.84 2.77
N SER A 36 5.71 11.02 2.65
CA SER A 36 5.14 12.30 2.22
C SER A 36 5.82 12.89 0.98
N ALA A 37 6.22 12.08 -0.01
CA ALA A 37 6.97 12.60 -1.16
C ALA A 37 6.15 13.49 -2.12
N SER A 38 4.84 13.68 -1.91
CA SER A 38 4.01 14.52 -2.81
C SER A 38 2.94 15.37 -2.13
N ASN A 39 2.84 15.36 -0.79
CA ASN A 39 1.87 16.16 -0.04
C ASN A 39 2.54 16.82 1.17
N THR A 40 3.47 17.73 0.90
CA THR A 40 4.12 18.59 1.91
C THR A 40 3.17 19.56 2.62
N ASN A 41 1.91 19.65 2.19
CA ASN A 41 0.87 20.48 2.83
C ASN A 41 -0.05 19.71 3.79
N GLY A 42 0.04 18.38 3.86
CA GLY A 42 -0.85 17.54 4.65
C GLY A 42 -0.13 16.78 5.75
N ARG A 43 -0.75 16.70 6.94
CA ARG A 43 -0.28 15.82 8.04
C ARG A 43 -0.05 14.42 7.48
N ILE A 44 1.10 13.81 7.77
CA ILE A 44 1.39 12.42 7.42
C ILE A 44 0.28 11.55 8.05
N SER A 45 -0.68 11.12 7.23
CA SER A 45 -1.80 10.32 7.67
C SER A 45 -1.65 8.90 7.15
N ARG A 46 -2.06 7.94 7.98
CA ARG A 46 -2.12 6.54 7.55
C ARG A 46 -3.12 6.43 6.40
N PRO A 47 -2.87 5.54 5.43
CA PRO A 47 -3.88 5.18 4.44
C PRO A 47 -5.19 4.85 5.15
N LEU A 48 -6.30 5.37 4.66
CA LEU A 48 -7.63 5.18 5.18
C LEU A 48 -8.40 4.22 4.28
N ARG A 49 -9.26 3.42 4.89
CA ARG A 49 -10.28 2.63 4.20
C ARG A 49 -11.43 3.54 3.75
N HIS A 50 -12.31 3.01 2.91
CA HIS A 50 -13.56 3.69 2.50
C HIS A 50 -14.41 4.16 3.69
N ASN A 51 -14.33 3.49 4.84
CA ASN A 51 -15.05 3.84 6.06
C ASN A 51 -14.28 4.81 7.00
N GLY A 52 -13.16 5.38 6.55
CA GLY A 52 -12.34 6.31 7.33
C GLY A 52 -11.43 5.65 8.38
N GLN A 53 -11.45 4.32 8.53
CA GLN A 53 -10.54 3.64 9.46
C GLN A 53 -9.13 3.53 8.86
N PRO A 54 -8.08 3.81 9.64
CA PRO A 54 -6.71 3.68 9.16
C PRO A 54 -6.32 2.20 8.97
N TYR A 55 -5.53 1.92 7.94
CA TYR A 55 -4.85 0.64 7.78
C TYR A 55 -3.77 0.47 8.87
N SER A 56 -3.42 -0.79 9.16
CA SER A 56 -2.42 -1.17 10.14
C SER A 56 -1.47 -2.25 9.59
N GLY A 57 -0.30 -2.37 10.22
CA GLY A 57 0.72 -3.35 9.84
C GLY A 57 1.31 -3.11 8.45
N MET A 58 1.65 -4.21 7.77
CA MET A 58 2.35 -4.18 6.47
C MET A 58 1.56 -3.47 5.36
N ASN A 59 0.23 -3.47 5.45
CA ASN A 59 -0.62 -2.78 4.47
C ASN A 59 -0.33 -1.27 4.41
N VAL A 60 0.13 -0.66 5.51
CA VAL A 60 0.49 0.76 5.52
C VAL A 60 1.69 1.02 4.59
N LEU A 61 2.74 0.20 4.71
CA LEU A 61 3.95 0.32 3.87
C LEU A 61 3.64 0.01 2.41
N LEU A 62 2.84 -1.04 2.17
CA LEU A 62 2.44 -1.44 0.82
C LEU A 62 1.67 -0.33 0.10
N LEU A 63 0.65 0.22 0.76
CA LEU A 63 -0.20 1.26 0.18
C LEU A 63 0.56 2.57 -0.03
N TRP A 64 1.48 2.94 0.87
CA TRP A 64 2.33 4.10 0.64
C TRP A 64 3.34 3.89 -0.49
N SER A 65 3.93 2.70 -0.63
CA SER A 65 4.80 2.38 -1.77
C SER A 65 4.05 2.46 -3.10
N GLU A 66 2.81 1.95 -3.16
CA GLU A 66 1.95 2.11 -4.35
C GLU A 66 1.55 3.57 -4.60
N GLN A 67 1.22 4.33 -3.55
CA GLN A 67 0.89 5.75 -3.66
C GLN A 67 2.04 6.54 -4.28
N MET A 68 3.27 6.32 -3.83
CA MET A 68 4.46 6.98 -4.37
C MET A 68 4.80 6.52 -5.79
N SER A 69 4.73 5.21 -6.05
CA SER A 69 5.07 4.66 -7.37
C SER A 69 4.13 5.15 -8.47
N ARG A 70 2.87 5.46 -8.13
CA ARG A 70 1.83 5.87 -9.09
C ARG A 70 1.46 7.34 -8.99
N GLY A 71 2.03 8.08 -8.02
CA GLY A 71 1.73 9.50 -7.80
C GLY A 71 0.31 9.78 -7.32
N PHE A 72 -0.31 8.86 -6.57
CA PHE A 72 -1.68 9.06 -6.09
C PHE A 72 -1.74 10.11 -4.97
N GLY A 73 -2.69 11.04 -5.08
CA GLY A 73 -2.90 12.15 -4.15
C GLY A 73 -3.67 11.78 -2.86
N PRO A 74 -4.86 11.16 -2.93
CA PRO A 74 -5.65 10.86 -1.74
C PRO A 74 -5.15 9.60 -1.02
N SER A 75 -5.10 9.66 0.31
CA SER A 75 -4.73 8.55 1.19
C SER A 75 -5.88 7.53 1.37
N MET A 76 -6.95 7.59 0.57
CA MET A 76 -8.11 6.70 0.71
C MET A 76 -8.05 5.55 -0.29
N TRP A 77 -8.17 4.34 0.22
CA TRP A 77 -8.10 3.10 -0.55
C TRP A 77 -9.34 2.25 -0.34
N MET A 78 -9.91 1.79 -1.44
CA MET A 78 -11.10 0.94 -1.47
C MET A 78 -10.99 -0.12 -2.57
N THR A 79 -11.74 -1.20 -2.40
CA THR A 79 -11.85 -2.22 -3.45
C THR A 79 -12.84 -1.76 -4.53
N PHE A 80 -12.75 -2.36 -5.71
CA PHE A 80 -13.66 -2.05 -6.82
C PHE A 80 -15.14 -2.23 -6.45
N LYS A 81 -15.48 -3.30 -5.72
CA LYS A 81 -16.85 -3.53 -5.25
C LYS A 81 -17.34 -2.42 -4.32
N GLN A 82 -16.48 -1.97 -3.39
CA GLN A 82 -16.79 -0.86 -2.49
C GLN A 82 -16.97 0.46 -3.22
N ALA A 83 -16.20 0.70 -4.30
CA ALA A 83 -16.39 1.88 -5.13
C ALA A 83 -17.77 1.86 -5.82
N ILE A 84 -18.17 0.72 -6.39
CA ILE A 84 -19.52 0.55 -6.99
C ILE A 84 -20.62 0.77 -5.96
N GLU A 85 -20.45 0.27 -4.73
CA GLU A 85 -21.42 0.46 -3.65
C GLU A 85 -21.58 1.93 -3.24
N LEU A 86 -20.59 2.78 -3.50
CA LEU A 86 -20.57 4.19 -3.15
C LEU A 86 -21.03 5.13 -4.28
N GLY A 87 -21.17 4.63 -5.52
CA GLY A 87 -21.65 5.39 -6.68
C GLY A 87 -20.69 5.40 -7.86
#